data_AF-A0A151EU45-F1
#
_entry.id   AF-A0A151EU45-F1
#
_cell.length_a   1.000
_cell.length_b   1.000
_cell.length_c   1.000
_cell.angle_alpha   90.00
_cell.angle_beta   90.00
_cell.angle_gamma   90.00
#
_symmetry.space_group_name_H-M   'P 1'
#
loop_
_entity.id
_entity.type
_entity.pdbx_description
1 polymer ?
#
loop_
_entity_poly.entity_id
_entity_poly.type
_entity_poly.pdbx_seq_one_letter_code
_entity_poly.pdbx_strand_id
1 'polypeptide(L)'
;MSSEGIVSISVTVPTRELSAEIANTFVEVNRETTMTMGKRQRVFLEERLREVEQSLSEAENALKSFQEKHRTVSLTEELTQAIEAAARLKAEIVAREIRLGVLKRYATEDNPQITQLSSEIGEFRRELRKMEYGGGSKQEASSLEFGAGFSVPFAKLPEVGLELARLMRETKIQEGVYALLTQQYEQAKIAEVKDTPTIQILDRAVPPERRSFPQRRRIVMIAGILSLFAGVGVAFFMQYLEGLKTRPEEYKDWRTMLDQIVRDLKSIKSTLLRR
;
A
#
# COMPACT_ATOMS: atom_id res chain seq x y z
N MET A 1 -13.17 9.02 9.58
CA MET A 1 -12.02 9.18 10.48
C MET A 1 -12.33 10.37 11.36
N SER A 2 -12.49 10.15 12.67
CA SER A 2 -12.50 11.25 13.63
C SER A 2 -11.07 11.78 13.78
N SER A 3 -10.96 13.03 14.20
CA SER A 3 -9.71 13.79 14.38
C SER A 3 -8.69 13.18 15.36
N GLU A 4 -9.01 12.06 16.00
CA GLU A 4 -8.18 11.35 17.00
C GLU A 4 -7.74 9.95 16.55
N GLY A 5 -7.92 9.57 15.28
CA GLY A 5 -7.46 8.26 14.78
C GLY A 5 -8.31 7.07 15.22
N ILE A 6 -9.49 7.30 15.82
CA ILE A 6 -10.43 6.25 16.21
C ILE A 6 -11.13 5.71 14.96
N VAL A 7 -11.09 4.39 14.79
CA VAL A 7 -11.80 3.67 13.72
C VAL A 7 -12.95 2.88 14.34
N SER A 8 -14.18 3.19 13.92
CA SER A 8 -15.36 2.40 14.30
C SER A 8 -15.66 1.34 13.23
N ILE A 9 -15.80 0.10 13.68
CA ILE A 9 -16.17 -1.04 12.83
C ILE A 9 -17.61 -1.41 13.16
N SER A 10 -18.45 -1.53 12.14
CA SER A 10 -19.85 -1.94 12.30
C SER A 10 -20.18 -3.06 11.34
N VAL A 11 -20.87 -4.09 11.84
CA VAL A 11 -21.26 -5.27 11.08
C VAL A 11 -22.77 -5.45 11.22
N THR A 12 -23.45 -5.62 10.09
CA THR A 12 -24.91 -5.85 10.06
C THR A 12 -25.18 -7.25 9.54
N VAL A 13 -25.71 -8.12 10.42
CA VAL A 13 -26.14 -9.49 10.09
C VAL A 13 -27.45 -9.83 10.81
N PRO A 14 -28.21 -10.87 10.37
CA PRO A 14 -29.52 -11.19 10.93
C PRO A 14 -29.50 -11.61 12.41
N THR A 15 -28.43 -12.26 12.85
CA THR A 15 -28.28 -12.85 14.19
C THR A 15 -27.45 -11.95 15.09
N ARG A 16 -27.90 -11.75 16.34
CA ARG A 16 -27.26 -10.82 17.29
C ARG A 16 -25.85 -11.30 17.66
N GLU A 17 -25.73 -12.57 18.00
CA GLU A 17 -24.49 -13.22 18.42
C GLU A 17 -23.45 -13.15 17.30
N LEU A 18 -23.87 -13.51 16.08
CA LEU A 18 -23.04 -13.50 14.89
C LEU A 18 -22.50 -12.09 14.55
N SER A 19 -23.28 -11.03 14.82
CA SER A 19 -22.84 -9.66 14.54
C SER A 19 -21.66 -9.24 15.40
N ALA A 20 -21.68 -9.61 16.68
CA ALA A 20 -20.60 -9.34 17.61
C ALA A 20 -19.38 -10.23 17.32
N GLU A 21 -19.62 -11.50 17.03
CA GLU A 21 -18.56 -12.46 16.66
C GLU A 21 -17.79 -11.98 15.42
N ILE A 22 -18.47 -11.70 14.31
CA ILE A 22 -17.82 -11.23 13.07
C ILE A 22 -17.05 -9.94 13.31
N ALA A 23 -17.61 -8.98 14.04
CA ALA A 23 -16.92 -7.71 14.32
C ALA A 23 -15.63 -7.93 15.12
N ASN A 24 -15.67 -8.78 16.15
CA ASN A 24 -14.50 -9.11 16.96
C ASN A 24 -13.48 -9.93 16.15
N THR A 25 -13.90 -10.95 15.41
CA THR A 25 -13.03 -11.77 14.55
C THR A 25 -12.37 -10.93 13.47
N PHE A 26 -13.08 -9.98 12.88
CA PHE A 26 -12.49 -9.07 11.89
C PHE A 26 -11.34 -8.26 12.50
N VAL A 27 -11.50 -7.74 13.72
CA VAL A 27 -10.44 -7.02 14.44
C VAL A 27 -9.25 -7.93 14.75
N GLU A 28 -9.50 -9.16 15.19
CA GLU A 28 -8.44 -10.14 15.50
C GLU A 28 -7.66 -10.53 14.24
N VAL A 29 -8.34 -10.88 13.15
CA VAL A 29 -7.71 -11.19 11.86
C VAL A 29 -6.93 -9.99 11.33
N ASN A 30 -7.49 -8.77 11.44
CA ASN A 30 -6.79 -7.57 11.00
C ASN A 30 -5.53 -7.32 11.84
N ARG A 31 -5.58 -7.58 13.14
CA ARG A 31 -4.42 -7.47 14.05
C ARG A 31 -3.33 -8.50 13.72
N GLU A 32 -3.70 -9.74 13.37
CA GLU A 32 -2.74 -10.79 13.00
C GLU A 32 -2.18 -10.64 11.58
N THR A 33 -3.01 -10.16 10.64
CA THR A 33 -2.67 -10.11 9.21
C THR A 33 -2.00 -8.79 8.81
N THR A 34 -2.12 -7.74 9.62
CA THR A 34 -1.43 -6.48 9.34
C THR A 34 0.07 -6.66 9.56
N MET A 35 0.79 -6.93 8.47
CA MET A 35 2.24 -6.76 8.44
C MET A 35 2.55 -5.31 8.81
N THR A 36 3.28 -5.10 9.89
CA THR A 36 3.76 -3.78 10.28
C THR A 36 4.84 -3.29 9.33
N MET A 37 5.12 -1.99 9.35
CA MET A 37 6.18 -1.44 8.53
C MET A 37 7.53 -2.08 8.89
N GLY A 38 7.78 -2.32 10.18
CA GLY A 38 8.94 -3.04 10.68
C GLY A 38 9.08 -4.46 10.11
N LYS A 39 8.01 -5.27 10.15
CA LYS A 39 8.02 -6.63 9.59
C LYS A 39 8.30 -6.65 8.08
N ARG A 40 7.71 -5.70 7.33
CA ARG A 40 7.94 -5.60 5.88
C ARG A 40 9.38 -5.23 5.56
N GLN A 41 9.95 -4.27 6.28
CA GLN A 41 11.33 -3.85 6.10
C GLN A 41 12.31 -5.00 6.43
N ARG A 42 12.05 -5.76 7.50
CA ARG A 42 12.87 -6.93 7.86
C ARG A 42 12.88 -7.98 6.75
N VAL A 43 11.71 -8.38 6.24
CA VAL A 43 11.61 -9.39 5.17
C VAL A 43 12.36 -8.95 3.91
N PHE A 44 12.22 -7.69 3.51
CA PHE A 44 12.93 -7.17 2.33
C PHE A 44 14.46 -7.17 2.52
N LEU A 45 14.94 -6.79 3.71
CA LEU A 45 16.37 -6.84 4.03
C LEU A 45 16.88 -8.29 4.08
N GLU A 46 16.07 -9.24 4.54
CA GLU A 46 16.42 -10.66 4.58
C GLU A 46 16.67 -11.21 3.16
N GLU A 47 15.76 -10.94 2.22
CA GLU A 47 15.91 -11.35 0.82
C GLU A 47 17.19 -10.77 0.21
N ARG A 48 17.42 -9.47 0.42
CA ARG A 48 18.59 -8.79 -0.13
C ARG A 48 19.90 -9.26 0.51
N LEU A 49 19.88 -9.61 1.79
CA LEU A 49 21.06 -10.13 2.49
C LEU A 49 21.49 -11.48 1.90
N ARG A 50 20.53 -12.37 1.58
CA ARG A 50 20.85 -13.65 0.91
C ARG A 50 21.49 -13.47 -0.45
N GLU A 51 21.00 -12.51 -1.25
CA GLU A 51 21.59 -12.20 -2.57
C GLU A 51 23.03 -11.68 -2.44
N VAL A 52 23.27 -10.82 -1.45
CA VAL A 52 24.61 -10.26 -1.19
C VAL A 52 25.56 -11.31 -0.63
N GLU A 53 25.08 -12.20 0.26
CA GLU A 53 25.87 -13.32 0.79
C GLU A 53 26.37 -14.24 -0.35
N GLN A 54 25.48 -14.56 -1.30
CA GLN A 54 25.88 -15.33 -2.48
C GLN A 54 26.90 -14.57 -3.33
N SER A 55 26.64 -13.29 -3.61
CA SER A 55 27.54 -12.44 -4.42
C SER A 55 28.92 -12.27 -3.77
N LEU A 56 28.97 -12.15 -2.44
CA LEU A 56 30.19 -12.08 -1.66
C LEU A 56 30.99 -13.38 -1.79
N SER A 57 30.34 -14.53 -1.61
CA SER A 57 30.98 -15.84 -1.74
C SER A 57 31.57 -16.04 -3.15
N GLU A 58 30.84 -15.65 -4.20
CA GLU A 58 31.32 -15.70 -5.57
C GLU A 58 32.55 -14.80 -5.78
N ALA A 59 32.53 -13.57 -5.27
CA ALA A 59 33.65 -12.63 -5.36
C ALA A 59 34.89 -13.11 -4.59
N GLU A 60 34.72 -13.63 -3.36
CA GLU A 60 35.80 -14.18 -2.55
C GLU A 60 36.46 -15.40 -3.23
N ASN A 61 35.66 -16.30 -3.78
CA ASN A 61 36.16 -17.47 -4.50
C ASN A 61 36.94 -17.07 -5.76
N ALA A 62 36.47 -16.07 -6.51
CA ALA A 62 37.16 -15.54 -7.67
C ALA A 62 38.51 -14.90 -7.29
N LEU A 63 38.54 -14.08 -6.24
CA LEU A 63 39.77 -13.47 -5.73
C LEU A 63 40.77 -14.52 -5.28
N LYS A 64 40.32 -15.51 -4.50
CA LYS A 64 41.15 -16.62 -4.02
C LYS A 64 41.77 -17.41 -5.18
N SER A 65 40.94 -17.82 -6.14
CA SER A 65 41.39 -18.57 -7.32
C SER A 65 42.44 -17.81 -8.13
N PHE A 66 42.27 -16.49 -8.24
CA PHE A 66 43.22 -15.62 -8.92
C PHE A 66 44.55 -15.53 -8.16
N GLN A 67 44.52 -15.34 -6.85
CA GLN A 67 45.71 -15.29 -5.99
C GLN A 67 46.49 -16.61 -6.01
N GLU A 68 45.80 -17.76 -5.97
CA GLU A 68 46.43 -19.09 -6.03
C GLU A 68 47.15 -19.35 -7.35
N LYS A 69 46.60 -18.82 -8.47
CA LYS A 69 47.15 -18.96 -9.83
C LYS A 69 48.35 -18.04 -10.08
N HIS A 70 48.29 -16.81 -9.57
CA HIS A 70 49.27 -15.76 -9.91
C HIS A 70 50.31 -15.46 -8.82
N ARG A 71 50.16 -15.98 -7.58
CA ARG A 71 51.11 -16.13 -6.45
C ARG A 71 52.08 -14.97 -6.08
N THR A 72 52.11 -13.84 -6.79
CA THR A 72 53.21 -12.87 -6.67
C THR A 72 52.83 -11.42 -6.94
N VAL A 73 51.53 -11.09 -6.99
CA VAL A 73 51.08 -9.72 -7.21
C VAL A 73 50.50 -9.17 -5.92
N SER A 74 51.18 -8.17 -5.34
CA SER A 74 50.69 -7.39 -4.21
C SER A 74 50.28 -6.01 -4.71
N LEU A 75 49.14 -5.52 -4.21
CA LEU A 75 48.74 -4.14 -4.41
C LEU A 75 49.49 -3.25 -3.41
N THR A 76 49.64 -1.97 -3.74
CA THR A 76 50.22 -0.98 -2.82
C THR A 76 49.21 -0.67 -1.72
N GLU A 77 49.69 -0.35 -0.51
CA GLU A 77 48.83 0.00 0.62
C GLU A 77 47.89 1.18 0.28
N GLU A 78 48.40 2.19 -0.43
CA GLU A 78 47.62 3.34 -0.91
C GLU A 78 46.44 2.93 -1.81
N LEU A 79 46.64 1.96 -2.70
CA LEU A 79 45.59 1.46 -3.59
C LEU A 79 44.56 0.62 -2.83
N THR A 80 45.01 -0.20 -1.87
CA THR A 80 44.11 -0.95 -0.97
C THR A 80 43.22 0.00 -0.18
N GLN A 81 43.78 1.05 0.42
CA GLN A 81 43.02 2.06 1.18
C GLN A 81 42.01 2.80 0.29
N ALA A 82 42.38 3.14 -0.95
CA ALA A 82 41.46 3.76 -1.90
C ALA A 82 40.29 2.83 -2.28
N ILE A 83 40.59 1.54 -2.51
CA ILE A 83 39.56 0.53 -2.78
C ILE A 83 38.62 0.39 -1.58
N GLU A 84 39.14 0.35 -0.36
CA GLU A 84 38.31 0.26 0.85
C GLU A 84 37.43 1.49 1.04
N ALA A 85 37.95 2.70 0.80
CA ALA A 85 37.16 3.93 0.87
C ALA A 85 36.02 3.93 -0.17
N ALA A 86 36.31 3.55 -1.41
CA ALA A 86 35.32 3.43 -2.47
C ALA A 86 34.28 2.34 -2.15
N ALA A 87 34.71 1.21 -1.60
CA ALA A 87 33.83 0.12 -1.18
C ALA A 87 32.85 0.56 -0.08
N ARG A 88 33.33 1.29 0.94
CA ARG A 88 32.48 1.87 1.98
C ARG A 88 31.43 2.83 1.40
N LEU A 89 31.85 3.72 0.51
CA LEU A 89 30.94 4.66 -0.14
C LEU A 89 29.90 3.94 -1.01
N LYS A 90 30.31 2.91 -1.74
CA LYS A 90 29.42 2.06 -2.53
C LYS A 90 28.41 1.33 -1.64
N ALA A 91 28.84 0.80 -0.50
CA ALA A 91 27.96 0.15 0.46
C ALA A 91 26.88 1.13 0.97
N GLU A 92 27.27 2.35 1.32
CA GLU A 92 26.36 3.43 1.73
C GLU A 92 25.34 3.82 0.64
N ILE A 93 25.74 3.79 -0.64
CA ILE A 93 24.84 4.00 -1.78
C ILE A 93 23.82 2.85 -1.87
N VAL A 94 24.29 1.60 -1.84
CA VAL A 94 23.44 0.41 -1.95
C VAL A 94 22.43 0.35 -0.80
N ALA A 95 22.86 0.65 0.43
CA ALA A 95 21.95 0.72 1.57
C ALA A 95 20.84 1.78 1.40
N ARG A 96 21.17 2.95 0.86
CA ARG A 96 20.17 3.99 0.55
C ARG A 96 19.26 3.59 -0.60
N GLU A 97 19.76 2.91 -1.63
CA GLU A 97 18.95 2.38 -2.73
C GLU A 97 17.95 1.33 -2.25
N ILE A 98 18.36 0.47 -1.32
CA ILE A 98 17.48 -0.52 -0.68
C ILE A 98 16.39 0.20 0.13
N ARG A 99 16.77 1.19 0.93
CA ARG A 99 15.82 2.01 1.70
C ARG A 99 14.83 2.75 0.77
N LEU A 100 15.30 3.26 -0.36
CA LEU A 100 14.47 3.86 -1.41
C LEU A 100 13.53 2.82 -2.04
N GLY A 101 14.02 1.60 -2.31
CA GLY A 101 13.24 0.50 -2.87
C GLY A 101 12.09 0.08 -1.95
N VAL A 102 12.34 0.01 -0.65
CA VAL A 102 11.28 -0.22 0.36
C VAL A 102 10.26 0.92 0.31
N LEU A 103 10.71 2.18 0.38
CA LEU A 103 9.80 3.34 0.36
C LEU A 103 8.94 3.38 -0.90
N LYS A 104 9.52 3.17 -2.08
CA LYS A 104 8.79 3.21 -3.37
C LYS A 104 7.74 2.11 -3.51
N ARG A 105 7.92 0.95 -2.88
CA ARG A 105 6.93 -0.13 -2.94
C ARG A 105 5.67 0.18 -2.14
N TYR A 106 5.72 1.11 -1.18
CA TYR A 106 4.63 1.29 -0.20
C TYR A 106 4.21 2.75 0.03
N ALA A 107 4.96 3.74 -0.45
CA ALA A 107 4.60 5.16 -0.44
C ALA A 107 4.25 5.66 -1.85
N THR A 108 3.45 6.73 -1.91
CA THR A 108 3.16 7.47 -3.14
C THR A 108 4.42 8.15 -3.69
N GLU A 109 4.47 8.32 -5.02
CA GLU A 109 5.63 8.90 -5.72
C GLU A 109 6.00 10.32 -5.24
N ASP A 110 5.03 11.09 -4.75
CA ASP A 110 5.21 12.46 -4.25
C ASP A 110 5.71 12.56 -2.80
N ASN A 111 6.11 11.44 -2.16
CA ASN A 111 6.62 11.50 -0.80
C ASN A 111 7.95 12.29 -0.73
N PRO A 112 8.07 13.37 0.08
CA PRO A 112 9.30 14.16 0.18
C PRO A 112 10.53 13.35 0.60
N GLN A 113 10.34 12.23 1.33
CA GLN A 113 11.43 11.32 1.69
C GLN A 113 12.05 10.62 0.47
N ILE A 114 11.25 10.31 -0.56
CA ILE A 114 11.73 9.70 -1.81
C ILE A 114 12.62 10.69 -2.55
N THR A 115 12.17 11.94 -2.69
CA THR A 115 12.92 13.00 -3.36
C THR A 115 14.24 13.29 -2.63
N GLN A 116 14.21 13.41 -1.30
CA GLN A 116 15.41 13.62 -0.50
C GLN A 116 16.41 12.47 -0.68
N LEU A 117 15.96 11.23 -0.49
CA LEU A 117 16.84 10.06 -0.55
C LEU A 117 17.42 9.84 -1.95
N SER A 118 16.63 10.09 -3.00
CA SER A 118 17.11 10.03 -4.39
C SER A 118 18.18 11.10 -4.69
N SER A 119 18.03 12.29 -4.12
CA SER A 119 19.01 13.38 -4.24
C SER A 119 20.31 13.04 -3.52
N GLU A 120 20.23 12.52 -2.29
CA GLU A 120 21.38 12.02 -1.52
C GLU A 120 22.13 10.93 -2.30
N ILE A 121 21.43 9.92 -2.82
CA ILE A 121 22.04 8.88 -3.67
C ILE A 121 22.76 9.50 -4.87
N GLY A 122 22.16 10.52 -5.48
CA GLY A 122 22.75 11.26 -6.59
C GLY A 122 24.08 11.96 -6.24
N GLU A 123 24.18 12.53 -5.03
CA GLU A 123 25.42 13.13 -4.50
C GLU A 123 26.48 12.08 -4.21
N PHE A 124 26.13 11.02 -3.46
CA PHE A 124 27.07 9.94 -3.15
C PHE A 124 27.61 9.26 -4.42
N ARG A 125 26.78 9.06 -5.44
CA ARG A 125 27.23 8.55 -6.75
C ARG A 125 28.17 9.52 -7.47
N ARG A 126 27.99 10.84 -7.32
CA ARG A 126 28.94 11.83 -7.87
C ARG A 126 30.27 11.75 -7.14
N GLU A 127 30.23 11.64 -5.81
CA GLU A 127 31.41 11.51 -4.98
C GLU A 127 32.18 10.21 -5.31
N LEU A 128 31.49 9.09 -5.43
CA LEU A 128 32.08 7.82 -5.86
C LEU A 128 32.72 7.95 -7.24
N ARG A 129 32.05 8.57 -8.22
CA ARG A 129 32.65 8.80 -9.54
C ARG A 129 33.91 9.67 -9.50
N LYS A 130 33.95 10.68 -8.61
CA LYS A 130 35.16 11.50 -8.43
C LYS A 130 36.31 10.68 -7.83
N MET A 131 36.00 9.73 -6.95
CA MET A 131 36.99 8.79 -6.39
C MET A 131 37.41 7.71 -7.41
N GLU A 132 36.50 7.27 -8.27
CA GLU A 132 36.74 6.22 -9.26
C GLU A 132 37.42 6.72 -10.53
N TYR A 133 37.27 8.00 -10.93
CA TYR A 133 37.76 8.47 -12.23
C TYR A 133 38.49 9.83 -12.18
N GLY A 134 38.59 10.45 -11.01
CA GLY A 134 39.05 11.85 -10.92
C GLY A 134 38.05 12.82 -11.57
N GLY A 135 38.07 14.09 -11.20
CA GLY A 135 37.06 15.09 -11.61
C GLY A 135 37.08 15.55 -13.09
N GLY A 136 37.49 14.71 -14.04
CA GLY A 136 37.72 15.07 -15.45
C GLY A 136 36.52 14.88 -16.39
N SER A 137 36.40 15.77 -17.38
CA SER A 137 35.40 15.80 -18.45
C SER A 137 35.37 14.54 -19.32
N LYS A 138 34.19 14.23 -19.87
CA LYS A 138 33.77 13.05 -20.67
C LYS A 138 34.67 12.58 -21.85
N GLN A 139 35.79 13.23 -22.13
CA GLN A 139 36.67 12.91 -23.26
C GLN A 139 37.69 11.80 -22.97
N GLU A 140 37.90 11.40 -21.71
CA GLU A 140 38.91 10.40 -21.31
C GLU A 140 38.28 9.08 -20.82
N ALA A 141 37.00 8.82 -21.12
CA ALA A 141 36.27 7.62 -20.69
C ALA A 141 36.67 6.32 -21.43
N SER A 142 37.74 6.35 -22.23
CA SER A 142 38.20 5.19 -23.01
C SER A 142 39.29 4.36 -22.32
N SER A 143 39.88 4.85 -21.22
CA SER A 143 40.59 4.01 -20.27
C SER A 143 39.68 3.71 -19.08
N LEU A 144 39.40 2.42 -18.85
CA LEU A 144 38.77 1.88 -17.63
C LEU A 144 39.72 2.06 -16.43
N GLU A 145 40.08 3.30 -16.13
CA GLU A 145 41.10 3.69 -15.16
C GLU A 145 40.40 4.09 -13.86
N PHE A 146 40.61 3.31 -12.79
CA PHE A 146 40.14 3.65 -11.45
C PHE A 146 40.99 4.82 -10.92
N GLY A 147 40.77 6.03 -11.42
CA GLY A 147 41.46 7.26 -11.01
C GLY A 147 41.08 7.69 -9.60
N ALA A 148 41.57 6.95 -8.59
CA ALA A 148 41.74 7.52 -7.27
C ALA A 148 42.63 8.77 -7.43
N GLY A 149 42.35 9.85 -6.70
CA GLY A 149 43.22 11.05 -6.67
C GLY A 149 44.66 10.80 -6.18
N PHE A 150 45.10 9.54 -6.15
CA PHE A 150 46.45 9.06 -6.00
C PHE A 150 47.02 8.83 -7.40
N SER A 151 48.04 9.60 -7.74
CA SER A 151 48.76 9.68 -9.02
C SER A 151 49.53 8.40 -9.39
N VAL A 152 48.85 7.25 -9.42
CA VAL A 152 49.39 6.00 -9.95
C VAL A 152 48.56 5.62 -11.18
N PRO A 153 49.08 5.85 -12.40
CA PRO A 153 48.41 5.41 -13.62
C PRO A 153 48.24 3.89 -13.58
N PHE A 154 47.00 3.38 -13.68
CA PHE A 154 46.77 1.95 -13.89
C PHE A 154 47.40 1.47 -15.20
N ALA A 155 47.70 2.40 -16.11
CA ALA A 155 48.51 2.18 -17.30
C ALA A 155 49.90 1.57 -17.03
N LYS A 156 50.42 1.62 -15.79
CA LYS A 156 51.71 1.00 -15.41
C LYS A 156 51.57 -0.33 -14.67
N LEU A 157 50.37 -0.78 -14.33
CA LEU A 157 50.16 -2.09 -13.72
C LEU A 157 50.15 -3.17 -14.82
N PRO A 158 50.88 -4.29 -14.66
CA PRO A 158 50.69 -5.47 -15.51
C PRO A 158 49.21 -5.86 -15.53
N GLU A 159 48.72 -6.44 -16.63
CA GLU A 159 47.30 -6.85 -16.78
C GLU A 159 46.79 -7.64 -15.56
N VAL A 160 47.65 -8.48 -14.98
CA VAL A 160 47.41 -9.27 -13.77
C VAL A 160 47.13 -8.40 -12.53
N GLY A 161 47.80 -7.26 -12.38
CA GLY A 161 47.57 -6.33 -11.27
C GLY A 161 46.24 -5.58 -11.39
N LEU A 162 45.82 -5.24 -12.62
CA LEU A 162 44.52 -4.64 -12.87
C LEU A 162 43.38 -5.60 -12.53
N GLU A 163 43.51 -6.87 -12.92
CA GLU A 163 42.53 -7.90 -12.61
C GLU A 163 42.43 -8.16 -11.10
N LEU A 164 43.57 -8.23 -10.40
CA LEU A 164 43.61 -8.31 -8.94
C LEU A 164 42.88 -7.15 -8.26
N ALA A 165 43.13 -5.92 -8.72
CA ALA A 165 42.49 -4.73 -8.17
C ALA A 165 40.97 -4.76 -8.39
N ARG A 166 40.50 -5.25 -9.54
CA ARG A 166 39.06 -5.42 -9.83
C ARG A 166 38.41 -6.45 -8.91
N LEU A 167 39.03 -7.62 -8.75
CA LEU A 167 38.52 -8.68 -7.87
C LEU A 167 38.50 -8.21 -6.41
N MET A 168 39.58 -7.59 -5.94
CA MET A 168 39.66 -7.08 -4.57
C MET A 168 38.63 -5.99 -4.32
N ARG A 169 38.41 -5.09 -5.28
CA ARG A 169 37.36 -4.07 -5.20
C ARG A 169 35.98 -4.69 -5.11
N GLU A 170 35.67 -5.68 -5.93
CA GLU A 170 34.37 -6.36 -5.88
C GLU A 170 34.16 -7.04 -4.54
N THR A 171 35.14 -7.82 -4.05
CA THR A 171 35.08 -8.44 -2.73
C THR A 171 34.87 -7.41 -1.63
N LYS A 172 35.63 -6.31 -1.61
CA LYS A 172 35.48 -5.24 -0.60
C LYS A 172 34.11 -4.55 -0.67
N ILE A 173 33.57 -4.33 -1.86
CA ILE A 173 32.21 -3.79 -2.03
C ILE A 173 31.20 -4.75 -1.40
N GLN A 174 31.25 -6.04 -1.73
CA GLN A 174 30.32 -7.03 -1.21
C GLN A 174 30.44 -7.20 0.31
N GLU A 175 31.67 -7.21 0.85
CA GLU A 175 31.92 -7.23 2.31
C GLU A 175 31.26 -6.03 2.99
N GLY A 176 31.46 -4.82 2.45
CA GLY A 176 30.89 -3.60 2.98
C GLY A 176 29.36 -3.58 2.92
N VAL A 177 28.78 -4.00 1.80
CA VAL A 177 27.32 -4.11 1.63
C VAL A 177 26.76 -5.15 2.60
N TYR A 178 27.38 -6.32 2.70
CA TYR A 178 26.95 -7.38 3.62
C TYR A 178 26.96 -6.91 5.07
N ALA A 179 28.06 -6.30 5.52
CA ALA A 179 28.18 -5.78 6.89
C ALA A 179 27.10 -4.74 7.20
N LEU A 180 26.90 -3.78 6.29
CA LEU A 180 25.91 -2.73 6.45
C LEU A 180 24.47 -3.27 6.43
N LEU A 181 24.16 -4.20 5.52
CA LEU A 181 22.83 -4.81 5.47
C LEU A 181 22.55 -5.71 6.66
N THR A 182 23.53 -6.44 7.15
CA THR A 182 23.42 -7.19 8.40
C THR A 182 23.06 -6.25 9.55
N GLN A 183 23.75 -5.11 9.66
CA GLN A 183 23.43 -4.11 10.67
C GLN A 183 22.02 -3.54 10.50
N GLN A 184 21.61 -3.19 9.27
CA GLN A 184 20.25 -2.70 9.00
C GLN A 184 19.19 -3.78 9.29
N TYR A 185 19.47 -5.05 9.00
CA TYR A 185 18.58 -6.17 9.25
C TYR A 185 18.34 -6.37 10.75
N GLU A 186 19.39 -6.35 11.56
CA GLU A 186 19.26 -6.45 13.03
C GLU A 186 18.51 -5.24 13.61
N GLN A 187 18.78 -4.03 13.09
CA GLN A 187 18.00 -2.84 13.45
C GLN A 187 16.51 -3.00 13.07
N ALA A 188 16.21 -3.52 11.88
CA ALA A 188 14.84 -3.76 11.42
C ALA A 188 14.14 -4.86 12.23
N LYS A 189 14.86 -5.90 12.66
CA LYS A 189 14.35 -6.96 13.54
C LYS A 189 13.99 -6.41 14.92
N ILE A 190 14.81 -5.53 15.48
CA ILE A 190 14.49 -4.80 16.72
C ILE A 190 13.28 -3.87 16.50
N ALA A 191 13.24 -3.17 15.36
CA ALA A 191 12.15 -2.29 15.01
C ALA A 191 10.84 -3.05 14.86
N GLU A 192 10.80 -4.23 14.23
CA GLU A 192 9.61 -5.08 14.11
C GLU A 192 9.02 -5.43 15.49
N VAL A 193 9.87 -5.77 16.47
CA VAL A 193 9.41 -6.06 17.84
C VAL A 193 8.80 -4.82 18.50
N LYS A 194 9.33 -3.63 18.21
CA LYS A 194 8.84 -2.34 18.75
C LYS A 194 7.59 -1.84 17.99
N ASP A 195 7.51 -2.13 16.70
CA ASP A 195 6.46 -1.73 15.77
C ASP A 195 5.28 -2.69 15.91
N THR A 196 4.74 -2.79 17.12
CA THR A 196 3.49 -3.50 17.39
C THR A 196 2.35 -2.62 16.86
N PRO A 197 1.49 -3.10 15.95
CA PRO A 197 0.34 -2.34 15.50
C PRO A 197 -0.67 -2.38 16.64
N THR A 198 -0.64 -1.37 17.52
CA THR A 198 -1.62 -1.25 18.59
C THR A 198 -2.94 -0.79 17.98
N ILE A 199 -3.63 -1.68 17.25
CA ILE A 199 -5.09 -1.63 17.22
C ILE A 199 -5.50 -1.95 18.66
N GLN A 200 -5.48 -0.92 19.51
CA GLN A 200 -5.94 -1.04 20.88
C GLN A 200 -7.45 -1.13 20.83
N ILE A 201 -7.97 -2.29 21.21
CA ILE A 201 -9.42 -2.46 21.32
C ILE A 201 -9.87 -1.60 22.51
N LEU A 202 -10.41 -0.42 22.20
CA LEU A 202 -11.00 0.47 23.21
C LEU A 202 -12.29 -0.13 23.76
N ASP A 203 -13.10 -0.72 22.87
CA ASP A 203 -14.33 -1.40 23.22
C ASP A 203 -14.56 -2.62 22.31
N ARG A 204 -14.95 -3.75 22.90
CA ARG A 204 -15.23 -4.99 22.16
C ARG A 204 -16.67 -4.96 21.66
N ALA A 205 -16.94 -5.56 20.51
CA ALA A 205 -18.30 -5.65 20.01
C ALA A 205 -19.13 -6.59 20.92
N VAL A 206 -20.24 -6.07 21.45
CA VAL A 206 -21.21 -6.80 22.29
C VAL A 206 -22.47 -7.07 21.46
N PRO A 207 -23.17 -8.21 21.64
CA PRO A 207 -24.42 -8.48 20.95
C PRO A 207 -25.45 -7.35 21.13
N PRO A 208 -26.07 -6.85 20.04
CA PRO A 208 -26.94 -5.69 20.11
C PRO A 208 -28.28 -6.01 20.77
N GLU A 209 -28.70 -5.18 21.74
CA GLU A 209 -29.97 -5.33 22.44
C GLU A 209 -31.18 -5.12 21.51
N ARG A 210 -31.09 -4.14 20.60
CA ARG A 210 -32.18 -3.75 19.69
C ARG A 210 -31.79 -4.02 18.24
N ARG A 211 -32.76 -4.48 17.44
CA ARG A 211 -32.58 -4.64 15.99
C ARG A 211 -32.45 -3.26 15.34
N SER A 212 -31.40 -3.06 14.55
CA SER A 212 -31.17 -1.82 13.79
C SER A 212 -32.24 -1.61 12.70
N PHE A 213 -32.61 -2.69 12.01
CA PHE A 213 -33.61 -2.68 10.93
C PHE A 213 -34.42 -3.99 10.92
N PRO A 214 -35.70 -3.99 10.50
CA PRO A 214 -36.57 -2.83 10.24
C PRO A 214 -37.20 -2.25 11.52
N GLN A 215 -37.37 -0.94 11.57
CA GLN A 215 -37.93 -0.22 12.73
C GLN A 215 -39.47 -0.40 12.82
N ARG A 216 -39.93 -1.54 13.32
CA ARG A 216 -41.36 -1.94 13.37
C ARG A 216 -42.29 -0.86 13.93
N ARG A 217 -41.85 -0.10 14.95
CA ARG A 217 -42.63 1.01 15.52
C ARG A 217 -42.97 2.10 14.49
N ARG A 218 -42.03 2.47 13.62
CA ARG A 218 -42.29 3.45 12.55
C ARG A 218 -43.23 2.88 11.49
N ILE A 219 -43.05 1.62 11.14
CA ILE A 219 -43.93 0.94 10.17
C ILE A 219 -45.37 0.92 10.70
N VAL A 220 -45.58 0.51 11.95
CA VAL A 220 -46.91 0.47 12.58
C VAL A 220 -47.50 1.88 12.73
N MET A 221 -46.71 2.88 13.09
CA MET A 221 -47.18 4.27 13.18
C MET A 221 -47.65 4.80 11.82
N ILE A 222 -46.85 4.60 10.76
CA ILE A 222 -47.19 5.03 9.40
C ILE A 222 -48.41 4.27 8.89
N ALA A 223 -48.46 2.94 9.07
CA ALA A 223 -49.60 2.12 8.67
C ALA A 223 -50.89 2.50 9.43
N GLY A 224 -50.78 2.79 10.73
CA GLY A 224 -51.89 3.26 11.55
C GLY A 224 -52.44 4.60 11.06
N ILE A 225 -51.57 5.58 10.82
CA ILE A 225 -51.96 6.89 10.27
C ILE A 225 -52.62 6.71 8.89
N LEU A 226 -52.01 5.93 8.00
CA LEU A 226 -52.58 5.65 6.67
C LEU A 226 -53.95 4.97 6.75
N SER A 227 -54.13 4.01 7.66
CA SER A 227 -55.42 3.32 7.85
C SER A 227 -56.51 4.25 8.37
N LEU A 228 -56.15 5.22 9.23
CA LEU A 228 -57.09 6.22 9.75
C LEU A 228 -57.54 7.17 8.66
N PHE A 229 -56.61 7.70 7.85
CA PHE A 229 -56.96 8.55 6.70
C PHE A 229 -57.79 7.79 5.66
N ALA A 230 -57.45 6.53 5.36
CA ALA A 230 -58.22 5.71 4.46
C ALA A 230 -59.65 5.46 4.98
N GLY A 231 -59.82 5.20 6.28
CA GLY A 231 -61.13 5.02 6.89
C GLY A 231 -62.01 6.26 6.81
N VAL A 232 -61.45 7.44 7.10
CA VAL A 232 -62.14 8.73 6.92
C VAL A 232 -62.52 8.94 5.45
N GLY A 233 -61.59 8.69 4.52
CA GLY A 233 -61.85 8.76 3.09
C GLY A 233 -63.00 7.87 2.63
N VAL A 234 -63.06 6.61 3.11
CA VAL A 234 -64.14 5.67 2.80
C VAL A 234 -65.48 6.14 3.39
N ALA A 235 -65.50 6.65 4.62
CA ALA A 235 -66.72 7.15 5.24
C ALA A 235 -67.30 8.37 4.48
N PHE A 236 -66.46 9.34 4.13
CA PHE A 236 -66.86 10.47 3.28
C PHE A 236 -67.29 10.03 1.89
N PHE A 237 -66.61 9.03 1.30
CA PHE A 237 -66.98 8.48 0.00
C PHE A 237 -68.36 7.79 0.04
N MET A 238 -68.66 7.02 1.09
CA MET A 238 -69.98 6.44 1.30
C MET A 238 -71.05 7.51 1.50
N GLN A 239 -70.79 8.54 2.32
CA GLN A 239 -71.71 9.65 2.53
C GLN A 239 -71.97 10.44 1.24
N TYR A 240 -70.93 10.64 0.42
CA TYR A 240 -71.04 11.28 -0.89
C TYR A 240 -71.95 10.46 -1.83
N LEU A 241 -71.77 9.13 -1.88
CA LEU A 241 -72.62 8.24 -2.66
C LEU A 241 -74.09 8.21 -2.17
N GLU A 242 -74.33 8.36 -0.87
CA GLU A 242 -75.69 8.47 -0.32
C GLU A 242 -76.32 9.83 -0.61
N GLY A 243 -75.58 10.93 -0.46
CA GLY A 243 -76.03 12.28 -0.80
C GLY A 243 -76.42 12.43 -2.27
N LEU A 244 -75.71 11.73 -3.15
CA LEU A 244 -76.05 11.63 -4.58
C LEU A 244 -77.44 11.00 -4.83
N LYS A 245 -78.00 10.20 -3.91
CA LYS A 245 -79.36 9.64 -4.09
C LYS A 245 -80.47 10.63 -3.73
N THR A 246 -80.19 11.62 -2.88
CA THR A 246 -81.19 12.57 -2.36
C THR A 246 -81.30 13.86 -3.17
N ARG A 247 -80.38 14.10 -4.12
CA ARG A 247 -80.39 15.24 -5.06
C ARG A 247 -80.54 14.74 -6.51
N PRO A 248 -81.73 14.84 -7.13
CA PRO A 248 -81.97 14.28 -8.46
C PRO A 248 -81.21 14.98 -9.60
N GLU A 249 -80.78 16.24 -9.42
CA GLU A 249 -79.95 16.98 -10.38
C GLU A 249 -78.49 16.48 -10.39
N GLU A 250 -77.85 16.30 -9.22
CA GLU A 250 -76.45 15.83 -9.10
C GLU A 250 -76.26 14.34 -9.49
N TYR A 251 -77.30 13.52 -9.36
CA TYR A 251 -77.25 12.10 -9.75
C TYR A 251 -77.08 11.89 -11.26
N LYS A 252 -77.66 12.78 -12.08
CA LYS A 252 -77.50 12.74 -13.55
C LYS A 252 -76.05 13.07 -13.94
N ASP A 253 -75.48 14.11 -13.35
CA ASP A 253 -74.08 14.49 -13.61
C ASP A 253 -73.11 13.39 -13.20
N TRP A 254 -73.32 12.76 -12.04
CA TRP A 254 -72.52 11.63 -11.59
C TRP A 254 -72.59 10.41 -12.51
N ARG A 255 -73.78 10.08 -13.04
CA ARG A 255 -73.91 9.01 -14.05
C ARG A 255 -73.20 9.37 -15.36
N THR A 256 -73.29 10.61 -15.82
CA THR A 256 -72.58 11.04 -17.04
C THR A 256 -71.07 11.01 -16.87
N MET A 257 -70.56 11.38 -15.69
CA MET A 257 -69.14 11.29 -15.35
C MET A 257 -68.68 9.83 -15.24
N LEU A 258 -69.46 8.93 -14.62
CA LEU A 258 -69.14 7.50 -14.59
C LEU A 258 -69.15 6.88 -16.00
N ASP A 259 -70.11 7.23 -16.84
CA ASP A 259 -70.15 6.79 -18.23
C ASP A 259 -69.00 7.36 -19.05
N GLN A 260 -68.51 8.57 -18.75
CA GLN A 260 -67.29 9.13 -19.33
C GLN A 260 -66.05 8.36 -18.87
N ILE A 261 -65.90 8.11 -17.57
CA ILE A 261 -64.77 7.36 -17.00
C ILE A 261 -64.73 5.93 -17.56
N VAL A 262 -65.87 5.24 -17.66
CA VAL A 262 -65.95 3.89 -18.25
C VAL A 262 -65.64 3.92 -19.74
N ARG A 263 -66.11 4.94 -20.47
CA ARG A 263 -65.76 5.12 -21.88
C ARG A 263 -64.27 5.43 -22.06
N ASP A 264 -63.67 6.22 -21.18
CA ASP A 264 -62.25 6.55 -21.20
C ASP A 264 -61.40 5.34 -20.83
N LEU A 265 -61.81 4.53 -19.86
CA LEU A 265 -61.14 3.26 -19.55
C LEU A 265 -61.19 2.30 -20.74
N LYS A 266 -62.34 2.24 -21.42
CA LYS A 266 -62.56 1.39 -22.61
C LYS A 266 -61.80 1.92 -23.82
N SER A 267 -61.70 3.24 -23.98
CA SER A 267 -60.93 3.89 -25.04
C SER A 267 -59.42 3.69 -24.84
N ILE A 268 -58.92 3.87 -23.62
CA ILE A 268 -57.53 3.58 -23.22
C ILE A 268 -57.22 2.11 -23.49
N LYS A 269 -58.09 1.18 -23.10
CA LYS A 269 -57.92 -0.25 -23.38
C LYS A 269 -57.91 -0.57 -24.88
N SER A 270 -58.73 0.10 -25.69
CA SER A 270 -58.77 -0.10 -27.14
C SER A 270 -57.56 0.50 -27.87
N THR A 271 -57.01 1.62 -27.36
CA THR A 271 -55.78 2.24 -27.87
C THR A 271 -54.54 1.43 -27.48
N LEU A 272 -54.56 0.75 -26.33
CA LEU A 272 -53.54 -0.21 -25.90
C LEU A 272 -53.60 -1.55 -26.65
N LEU A 273 -54.72 -1.90 -27.28
CA LEU A 273 -54.91 -3.15 -28.04
C LEU A 273 -54.75 -2.98 -29.56
N ARG A 274 -54.36 -1.78 -30.04
CA ARG A 274 -54.12 -1.49 -31.47
C ARG A 274 -52.67 -1.16 -31.79
N ARG A 275 -51.73 -1.59 -30.94
CA ARG A 275 -50.29 -1.71 -31.21
C ARG A 275 -49.86 -3.15 -31.04
#